data_AF-A0A6S6SIQ3-F1
#
_entry.id   AF-A0A6S6SIQ3-F1
#
_cell.length_a   1.000
_cell.length_b   1.000
_cell.length_c   1.000
_cell.angle_alpha   90.00
_cell.angle_beta   90.00
_cell.angle_gamma   90.00
#
_symmetry.space_group_name_H-M   'P 1'
#
loop_
_entity.id
_entity.type
_entity.pdbx_description
1 polymer ?
#
loop_
_entity_poly.entity_id
_entity_poly.type
_entity_poly.pdbx_seq_one_letter_code
_entity_poly.pdbx_strand_id
1 'polypeptide(L)'
;MRAGDGLVFSSLQSLLRLQAQVRTLNLAKRHALAKHVGIHRSRFKGRGMDFAESRPYQPGDDVRTIDWRVTARSGKVHTKVFQEEREKPILVWLDLRAPMFFGTRGCFKSVVAAEVTALLLWKTLSEGDRAGGMVQDNAGIHEFKPSRSRSSALHFMRELATVTQKEPAADSMAEFSQPEQVLIDSWQRLRRVTEPGTQVFVISDFRALSDKAFSQLAMINRSSQLVLVSIRDPFEDQLPAEERLRLTDGSKSLWI
;
A
#
# COMPACT_ATOMS: atom_id res chain seq x y z
N MET A 1 -7.41 6.33 -26.78
CA MET A 1 -7.89 5.56 -25.62
C MET A 1 -8.63 4.36 -26.18
N ARG A 2 -8.28 3.13 -25.81
CA ARG A 2 -9.08 1.95 -26.19
C ARG A 2 -10.42 2.04 -25.46
N ALA A 3 -11.51 1.57 -26.09
CA ALA A 3 -12.81 1.51 -25.43
C ALA A 3 -12.69 0.70 -24.12
N GLY A 4 -13.15 1.25 -23.00
CA GLY A 4 -13.08 0.62 -21.67
C GLY A 4 -11.89 1.01 -20.77
N ASP A 5 -10.91 1.77 -21.26
CA ASP A 5 -9.79 2.25 -20.43
C ASP A 5 -10.28 3.23 -19.34
N GLY A 6 -9.91 2.97 -18.09
CA GLY A 6 -10.39 3.69 -16.91
C GLY A 6 -11.78 3.26 -16.44
N LEU A 7 -12.40 2.28 -17.09
CA LEU A 7 -13.71 1.74 -16.73
C LEU A 7 -13.61 0.25 -16.40
N VAL A 8 -13.10 -0.56 -17.33
CA VAL A 8 -13.04 -2.02 -17.23
C VAL A 8 -11.60 -2.49 -16.97
N PHE A 9 -10.61 -1.76 -17.49
CA PHE A 9 -9.19 -2.02 -17.30
C PHE A 9 -8.41 -0.70 -17.18
N SER A 10 -7.15 -0.78 -16.73
CA SER A 10 -6.27 0.39 -16.65
C SER A 10 -5.15 0.31 -17.68
N SER A 11 -5.08 1.26 -18.61
CA SER A 11 -3.92 1.34 -19.51
C SER A 11 -2.69 1.91 -18.80
N LEU A 12 -1.50 1.59 -19.32
CA LEU A 12 -0.27 2.21 -18.83
C LEU A 12 -0.36 3.74 -18.90
N GLN A 13 -0.91 4.28 -19.99
CA GLN A 13 -1.03 5.73 -20.16
C GLN A 13 -1.90 6.36 -19.06
N SER A 14 -3.01 5.72 -18.70
CA SER A 14 -3.89 6.15 -17.60
C SER A 14 -3.15 6.16 -16.26
N LEU A 15 -2.44 5.07 -15.94
CA LEU A 15 -1.65 4.97 -14.70
C LEU A 15 -0.48 5.97 -14.63
N LEU A 16 0.14 6.31 -15.78
CA LEU A 16 1.19 7.32 -15.84
C LEU A 16 0.65 8.74 -15.62
N ARG A 17 -0.56 9.05 -16.09
CA ARG A 17 -1.18 10.38 -15.91
C ARG A 17 -1.41 10.73 -14.44
N LEU A 18 -1.65 9.72 -13.60
CA LEU A 18 -1.83 9.88 -12.15
C LEU A 18 -0.59 10.48 -11.46
N GLN A 19 0.61 10.35 -12.05
CA GLN A 19 1.83 10.96 -11.53
C GLN A 19 1.68 12.48 -11.32
N ALA A 20 0.96 13.17 -12.20
CA ALA A 20 0.78 14.62 -12.10
C ALA A 20 -0.13 15.02 -10.91
N GLN A 21 -1.08 14.16 -10.55
CA GLN A 21 -2.07 14.44 -9.50
C GLN A 21 -1.48 14.32 -8.09
N VAL A 22 -0.47 13.46 -7.94
CA VAL A 22 0.20 13.13 -6.68
C VAL A 22 0.78 14.34 -5.94
N ARG A 23 1.20 15.40 -6.65
CA ARG A 23 1.75 16.61 -6.02
C ARG A 23 0.76 17.30 -5.08
N THR A 24 -0.54 17.13 -5.31
CA THR A 24 -1.61 17.73 -4.51
C THR A 24 -2.15 16.79 -3.43
N LEU A 25 -1.79 15.50 -3.47
CA LEU A 25 -2.25 14.52 -2.51
C LEU A 25 -1.49 14.65 -1.19
N ASN A 26 -2.23 14.96 -0.13
CA ASN A 26 -1.75 14.92 1.24
C ASN A 26 -2.23 13.63 1.90
N LEU A 27 -1.37 12.61 1.91
CA LEU A 27 -1.58 11.44 2.76
C LEU A 27 -1.31 11.83 4.22
N ALA A 28 -2.11 11.32 5.15
CA ALA A 28 -1.90 11.56 6.57
C ALA A 28 -0.47 11.14 6.96
N LYS A 29 0.34 12.09 7.45
CA LYS A 29 1.74 11.86 7.81
C LYS A 29 1.81 10.95 9.05
N ARG A 30 2.17 9.68 8.86
CA ARG A 30 2.55 8.77 9.96
C ARG A 30 4.05 8.88 10.22
N HIS A 31 4.52 8.64 11.45
CA HIS A 31 5.96 8.73 11.78
C HIS A 31 6.79 7.61 11.12
N ALA A 32 8.04 7.92 10.76
CA ALA A 32 8.96 6.94 10.19
C ALA A 32 9.38 5.94 11.27
N LEU A 33 9.38 4.66 10.95
CA LEU A 33 9.86 3.59 11.82
C LEU A 33 10.95 2.73 11.16
N ALA A 34 11.30 3.00 9.89
CA ALA A 34 12.28 2.21 9.15
C ALA A 34 13.67 2.25 9.81
N LYS A 35 14.61 1.45 9.31
CA LYS A 35 15.98 1.41 9.84
C LYS A 35 16.97 2.30 9.07
N HIS A 36 16.73 2.54 7.79
CA HIS A 36 17.63 3.36 6.98
C HIS A 36 17.34 4.85 7.14
N VAL A 37 18.36 5.66 6.90
CA VAL A 37 18.26 7.12 6.84
C VAL A 37 17.38 7.52 5.66
N GLY A 38 16.52 8.52 5.85
CA GLY A 38 15.64 9.06 4.81
C GLY A 38 15.10 10.41 5.25
N ILE A 39 14.04 10.93 4.60
CA ILE A 39 13.65 12.35 4.73
C ILE A 39 12.60 12.57 5.84
N HIS A 40 12.10 11.50 6.47
CA HIS A 40 10.97 11.61 7.40
C HIS A 40 11.38 11.55 8.86
N ARG A 41 10.72 12.37 9.69
CA ARG A 41 10.90 12.35 11.15
C ARG A 41 10.55 10.99 11.76
N SER A 42 11.54 10.38 12.42
CA SER A 42 11.39 9.14 13.18
C SER A 42 10.77 9.36 14.55
N ARG A 43 10.03 8.39 15.10
CA ARG A 43 9.62 8.46 16.53
C ARG A 43 10.78 8.26 17.50
N PHE A 44 11.91 7.73 17.03
CA PHE A 44 13.09 7.50 17.86
C PHE A 44 13.89 8.79 18.05
N LYS A 45 14.08 9.17 19.32
CA LYS A 45 14.98 10.23 19.77
C LYS A 45 16.40 9.64 19.79
N GLY A 46 17.38 10.29 19.14
CA GLY A 46 18.71 9.72 18.93
C GLY A 46 19.73 10.73 18.39
N ARG A 47 20.84 10.22 17.83
CA ARG A 47 21.91 11.04 17.22
C ARG A 47 21.55 11.53 15.81
N GLY A 48 20.35 12.04 15.62
CA GLY A 48 19.93 12.63 14.36
C GLY A 48 20.60 13.99 14.11
N MET A 49 20.45 14.53 12.90
CA MET A 49 20.91 15.90 12.59
C MET A 49 19.88 16.97 12.96
N ASP A 50 18.61 16.61 13.09
CA ASP A 50 17.50 17.53 13.33
C ASP A 50 17.23 17.72 14.81
N PHE A 51 17.27 18.98 15.29
CA PHE A 51 16.97 19.30 16.68
C PHE A 51 15.49 19.04 16.99
N ALA A 52 15.22 18.18 17.98
CA ALA A 52 13.86 17.88 18.42
C ALA A 52 13.41 18.83 19.54
N GLU A 53 14.15 18.81 20.66
CA GLU A 53 13.85 19.59 21.86
C GLU A 53 15.08 19.65 22.78
N SER A 54 15.07 20.56 23.75
CA SER A 54 16.05 20.59 24.84
C SER A 54 15.37 20.08 26.10
N ARG A 55 15.87 18.99 26.67
CA ARG A 55 15.35 18.39 27.92
C ARG A 55 16.32 18.59 29.09
N PRO A 56 15.89 18.51 30.35
CA PRO A 56 16.80 18.49 31.49
C PRO A 56 17.85 17.38 31.34
N TYR A 57 19.10 17.72 31.65
CA TYR A 57 20.21 16.78 31.63
C TYR A 57 19.99 15.67 32.66
N GLN A 58 20.27 14.42 32.25
CA GLN A 58 20.30 13.27 33.14
C GLN A 58 21.72 12.72 33.25
N PRO A 59 22.14 12.23 34.43
CA PRO A 59 23.42 11.56 34.57
C PRO A 59 23.56 10.40 33.56
N GLY A 60 24.60 10.46 32.72
CA GLY A 60 24.82 9.52 31.61
C GLY A 60 24.61 10.12 30.22
N ASP A 61 24.04 11.33 30.14
CA ASP A 61 23.98 12.08 28.88
C ASP A 61 25.38 12.55 28.44
N ASP A 62 25.62 12.57 27.12
CA ASP A 62 26.88 13.06 26.55
C ASP A 62 26.98 14.59 26.72
N VAL A 63 28.01 15.06 27.41
CA VAL A 63 28.29 16.49 27.66
C VAL A 63 28.38 17.31 26.37
N ARG A 64 28.78 16.70 25.24
CA ARG A 64 28.83 17.38 23.93
C ARG A 64 27.46 17.77 23.40
N THR A 65 26.40 17.13 23.90
CA THR A 65 25.02 17.39 23.49
C THR A 65 24.34 18.44 24.36
N ILE A 66 25.03 19.08 25.31
CA ILE A 66 24.44 20.13 26.15
C ILE A 66 24.02 21.35 25.31
N ASP A 67 22.79 21.82 25.56
CA ASP A 67 22.29 23.08 25.04
C ASP A 67 22.75 24.24 25.93
N TRP A 68 23.93 24.77 25.63
CA TRP A 68 24.48 25.91 26.37
C TRP A 68 23.59 27.16 26.31
N ARG A 69 22.78 27.34 25.25
CA ARG A 69 21.93 28.53 25.09
C ARG A 69 20.69 28.48 25.97
N VAL A 70 20.10 27.30 26.16
CA VAL A 70 18.97 27.10 27.09
C VAL A 70 19.48 27.00 28.53
N THR A 71 20.63 26.37 28.73
CA THR A 71 21.28 26.28 30.04
C THR A 71 21.62 27.66 30.60
N ALA A 72 22.21 28.55 29.79
CA ALA A 72 22.54 29.91 30.20
C ALA A 72 21.31 30.75 30.60
N ARG A 73 20.13 30.50 30.00
CA ARG A 73 18.90 31.24 30.32
C ARG A 73 18.13 30.67 31.50
N SER A 74 18.12 29.35 31.65
CA SER A 74 17.33 28.66 32.69
C SER A 74 18.10 28.41 33.99
N GLY A 75 19.43 28.51 33.96
CA GLY A 75 20.31 28.15 35.09
C GLY A 75 20.38 26.64 35.36
N LYS A 76 19.66 25.81 34.60
CA LYS A 76 19.65 24.34 34.72
C LYS A 76 20.25 23.71 33.47
N VAL A 77 21.04 22.66 33.62
CA VAL A 77 21.69 22.00 32.48
C VAL A 77 20.63 21.29 31.63
N HIS A 78 20.62 21.60 30.33
CA HIS A 78 19.75 20.97 29.36
C HIS A 78 20.56 20.23 28.28
N THR A 79 20.07 19.08 27.85
CA THR A 79 20.63 18.27 26.77
C THR A 79 19.78 18.43 25.51
N LYS A 80 20.42 18.69 24.37
CA LYS A 80 19.78 18.67 23.05
C LYS A 80 19.43 17.24 22.69
N VAL A 81 18.16 17.01 22.41
CA VAL A 81 17.67 15.77 21.84
C VAL A 81 17.50 15.99 20.34
N PHE A 82 18.10 15.11 19.55
CA PHE A 82 17.94 15.12 18.11
C PHE A 82 16.98 14.02 17.66
N GLN A 83 16.30 14.26 16.54
CA GLN A 83 15.39 13.31 15.91
C GLN A 83 16.07 12.75 14.67
N GLU A 84 16.05 11.43 14.52
CA GLU A 84 16.63 10.79 13.34
C GLU A 84 15.66 10.92 12.15
N GLU A 85 16.19 11.29 10.98
CA GLU A 85 15.42 11.22 9.74
C GLU A 85 15.57 9.81 9.15
N ARG A 86 14.44 9.13 8.92
CA ARG A 86 14.40 7.76 8.41
C ARG A 86 13.50 7.67 7.20
N GLU A 87 13.81 6.75 6.30
CA GLU A 87 12.96 6.48 5.13
C GLU A 87 11.61 5.87 5.57
N LYS A 88 10.62 5.92 4.69
CA LYS A 88 9.34 5.23 4.85
C LYS A 88 9.06 4.40 3.60
N PRO A 89 9.71 3.25 3.43
CA PRO A 89 9.45 2.41 2.29
C PRO A 89 7.99 1.96 2.31
N ILE A 90 7.36 1.95 1.14
CA ILE A 90 6.01 1.43 0.97
C ILE A 90 6.06 0.13 0.19
N LEU A 91 5.28 -0.84 0.69
CA LEU A 91 5.04 -2.11 0.04
C LEU A 91 3.54 -2.26 -0.18
N VAL A 92 3.11 -2.37 -1.43
CA VAL A 92 1.70 -2.57 -1.77
C VAL A 92 1.46 -4.05 -2.06
N TRP A 93 0.48 -4.66 -1.42
CA TRP A 93 -0.10 -5.93 -1.84
C TRP A 93 -1.45 -5.64 -2.48
N LEU A 94 -1.60 -6.01 -3.74
CA LEU A 94 -2.76 -5.72 -4.55
C LEU A 94 -3.47 -7.02 -4.93
N ASP A 95 -4.76 -7.09 -4.62
CA ASP A 95 -5.65 -8.14 -5.10
C ASP A 95 -6.22 -7.79 -6.49
N LEU A 96 -5.97 -8.64 -7.46
CA LEU A 96 -6.57 -8.66 -8.80
C LEU A 96 -7.07 -10.07 -9.13
N ARG A 97 -7.62 -10.79 -8.14
CA ARG A 97 -8.34 -12.04 -8.38
C ARG A 97 -9.69 -11.76 -9.04
N ALA A 98 -10.35 -12.81 -9.54
CA ALA A 98 -11.61 -12.71 -10.28
C ALA A 98 -12.69 -11.79 -9.66
N PRO A 99 -12.95 -11.79 -8.32
CA PRO A 99 -13.95 -10.90 -7.72
C PRO A 99 -13.68 -9.40 -7.88
N MET A 100 -12.43 -9.01 -8.19
CA MET A 100 -12.05 -7.62 -8.41
C MET A 100 -12.46 -7.13 -9.82
N PHE A 101 -12.76 -8.02 -10.76
CA PHE A 101 -13.24 -7.67 -12.11
C PHE A 101 -14.76 -7.53 -12.12
N PHE A 102 -15.27 -6.68 -11.25
CA PHE A 102 -16.69 -6.39 -11.08
C PHE A 102 -16.88 -4.91 -10.78
N GLY A 103 -17.97 -4.33 -11.28
CA GLY A 103 -18.41 -2.98 -10.94
C GLY A 103 -19.79 -2.70 -11.51
N THR A 104 -20.68 -2.12 -10.71
CA THR A 104 -22.02 -1.72 -11.13
C THR A 104 -22.12 -0.25 -11.50
N ARG A 105 -21.18 0.58 -11.02
CA ARG A 105 -21.16 2.02 -11.27
C ARG A 105 -19.74 2.51 -11.54
N GLY A 106 -19.59 3.33 -12.57
CA GLY A 106 -18.33 4.02 -12.87
C GLY A 106 -17.29 3.08 -13.49
N CYS A 107 -16.61 2.29 -12.68
CA CYS A 107 -15.53 1.41 -13.11
C CYS A 107 -15.46 0.13 -12.26
N PHE A 108 -14.67 -0.84 -12.70
CA PHE A 108 -14.43 -2.07 -11.96
C PHE A 108 -13.56 -1.82 -10.73
N LYS A 109 -13.75 -2.64 -9.69
CA LYS A 109 -12.91 -2.63 -8.49
C LYS A 109 -11.43 -2.77 -8.84
N SER A 110 -11.08 -3.59 -9.85
CA SER A 110 -9.72 -3.77 -10.36
C SER A 110 -9.09 -2.47 -10.88
N VAL A 111 -9.87 -1.63 -11.57
CA VAL A 111 -9.42 -0.31 -12.05
C VAL A 111 -9.11 0.59 -10.87
N VAL A 112 -10.05 0.73 -9.92
CA VAL A 112 -9.84 1.51 -8.69
C VAL A 112 -8.62 1.02 -7.93
N ALA A 113 -8.45 -0.29 -7.79
CA ALA A 113 -7.33 -0.91 -7.09
C ALA A 113 -5.98 -0.59 -7.75
N ALA A 114 -5.92 -0.64 -9.08
CA ALA A 114 -4.74 -0.29 -9.85
C ALA A 114 -4.42 1.21 -9.75
N GLU A 115 -5.43 2.08 -9.80
CA GLU A 115 -5.24 3.54 -9.66
C GLU A 115 -4.75 3.93 -8.27
N VAL A 116 -5.34 3.37 -7.20
CA VAL A 116 -4.88 3.57 -5.82
C VAL A 116 -3.43 3.11 -5.68
N THR A 117 -3.09 1.94 -6.22
CA THR A 117 -1.71 1.42 -6.22
C THR A 117 -0.77 2.40 -6.93
N ALA A 118 -1.16 2.88 -8.11
CA ALA A 118 -0.34 3.81 -8.87
C ALA A 118 -0.13 5.14 -8.13
N LEU A 119 -1.16 5.68 -7.51
CA LEU A 119 -1.07 6.89 -6.69
C LEU A 119 -0.13 6.70 -5.50
N LEU A 120 -0.21 5.58 -4.79
CA LEU A 120 0.69 5.27 -3.68
C LEU A 120 2.15 5.18 -4.14
N LEU A 121 2.41 4.45 -5.22
CA LEU A 121 3.76 4.29 -5.77
C LEU A 121 4.33 5.64 -6.22
N TRP A 122 3.56 6.44 -6.97
CA TRP A 122 4.00 7.76 -7.40
C TRP A 122 4.22 8.73 -6.25
N LYS A 123 3.35 8.69 -5.23
CA LYS A 123 3.48 9.51 -4.02
C LYS A 123 4.77 9.21 -3.28
N THR A 124 5.00 7.93 -3.00
CA THR A 124 6.20 7.45 -2.32
C THR A 124 7.48 7.89 -3.05
N LEU A 125 7.52 7.71 -4.38
CA LEU A 125 8.67 8.10 -5.19
C LEU A 125 8.87 9.61 -5.24
N SER A 126 7.78 10.39 -5.29
CA SER A 126 7.85 11.85 -5.24
C SER A 126 8.39 12.40 -3.92
N GLU A 127 8.24 11.62 -2.84
CA GLU A 127 8.78 11.93 -1.50
C GLU A 127 10.21 11.41 -1.30
N GLY A 128 10.80 10.75 -2.30
CA GLY A 128 12.17 10.22 -2.23
C GLY A 128 12.31 8.88 -1.52
N ASP A 129 11.21 8.18 -1.25
CA ASP A 129 11.21 6.87 -0.59
C ASP A 129 11.19 5.71 -1.59
N ARG A 130 11.46 4.50 -1.09
CA ARG A 130 11.40 3.25 -1.86
C ARG A 130 9.95 2.78 -1.97
N ALA A 131 9.51 2.43 -3.17
CA ALA A 131 8.19 1.89 -3.42
C ALA A 131 8.31 0.54 -4.13
N GLY A 132 7.51 -0.44 -3.72
CA GLY A 132 7.44 -1.77 -4.31
C GLY A 132 6.15 -2.47 -3.93
N GLY A 133 6.04 -3.76 -4.23
CA GLY A 133 4.82 -4.48 -3.93
C GLY A 133 4.71 -5.87 -4.53
N MET A 134 3.52 -6.42 -4.41
CA MET A 134 3.09 -7.71 -4.91
C MET A 134 1.70 -7.56 -5.53
N VAL A 135 1.49 -8.16 -6.69
CA VAL A 135 0.17 -8.22 -7.34
C VAL A 135 -0.25 -9.67 -7.37
N GLN A 136 -1.35 -9.98 -6.69
CA GLN A 136 -1.98 -11.30 -6.71
C GLN A 136 -3.06 -11.32 -7.78
N ASP A 137 -2.85 -12.04 -8.87
CA ASP A 137 -3.89 -12.34 -9.85
C ASP A 137 -4.35 -13.79 -9.70
N ASN A 138 -5.16 -14.27 -10.65
CA ASN A 138 -5.57 -15.67 -10.67
C ASN A 138 -4.40 -16.59 -11.01
N ALA A 139 -3.49 -16.21 -11.91
CA ALA A 139 -2.38 -17.08 -12.33
C ALA A 139 -1.26 -17.21 -11.26
N GLY A 140 -1.11 -16.23 -10.36
CA GLY A 140 -0.10 -16.24 -9.33
C GLY A 140 0.19 -14.86 -8.73
N ILE A 141 1.42 -14.70 -8.23
CA ILE A 141 1.89 -13.45 -7.61
C ILE A 141 3.05 -12.86 -8.42
N HIS A 142 2.97 -11.57 -8.70
CA HIS A 142 4.02 -10.79 -9.37
C HIS A 142 4.71 -9.90 -8.34
N GLU A 143 6.02 -10.05 -8.16
CA GLU A 143 6.77 -9.37 -7.09
C GLU A 143 7.65 -8.24 -7.63
N PHE A 144 7.57 -7.07 -6.97
CA PHE A 144 8.34 -5.87 -7.29
C PHE A 144 9.12 -5.41 -6.07
N LYS A 145 10.45 -5.53 -6.11
CA LYS A 145 11.32 -5.11 -5.01
C LYS A 145 11.20 -3.59 -4.77
N PRO A 146 11.07 -3.14 -3.51
CA PRO A 146 11.06 -1.72 -3.19
C PRO A 146 12.29 -0.99 -3.72
N SER A 147 12.07 0.04 -4.52
CA SER A 147 13.12 0.81 -5.18
C SER A 147 12.75 2.28 -5.30
N ARG A 148 13.77 3.16 -5.37
CA ARG A 148 13.62 4.57 -5.74
C ARG A 148 13.65 4.78 -7.26
N SER A 149 13.91 3.71 -8.02
CA SER A 149 14.11 3.78 -9.46
C SER A 149 12.79 4.03 -10.19
N ARG A 150 12.77 5.09 -11.00
CA ARG A 150 11.67 5.35 -11.92
C ARG A 150 11.45 4.18 -12.89
N SER A 151 12.52 3.53 -13.33
CA SER A 151 12.42 2.37 -14.23
C SER A 151 11.70 1.18 -13.57
N SER A 152 11.99 0.92 -12.29
CA SER A 152 11.29 -0.12 -11.50
C SER A 152 9.80 0.22 -11.34
N ALA A 153 9.48 1.48 -11.08
CA ALA A 153 8.10 1.95 -10.98
C ALA A 153 7.35 1.81 -12.32
N LEU A 154 7.99 2.16 -13.44
CA LEU A 154 7.41 1.99 -14.77
C LEU A 154 7.18 0.52 -15.11
N HIS A 155 8.07 -0.38 -14.67
CA HIS A 155 7.88 -1.82 -14.84
C HIS A 155 6.66 -2.32 -14.05
N PHE A 156 6.51 -1.88 -12.80
CA PHE A 156 5.32 -2.19 -11.99
C PHE A 156 4.04 -1.67 -12.68
N MET A 157 4.02 -0.41 -13.13
CA MET A 157 2.86 0.18 -13.81
C MET A 157 2.50 -0.55 -15.11
N ARG A 158 3.50 -1.00 -15.86
CA ARG A 158 3.29 -1.83 -17.05
C ARG A 158 2.59 -3.12 -16.67
N GLU A 159 3.05 -3.77 -15.61
CA GLU A 159 2.47 -5.05 -15.24
C GLU A 159 1.08 -4.94 -14.64
N LEU A 160 0.80 -3.88 -13.87
CA LEU A 160 -0.57 -3.52 -13.48
C LEU A 160 -1.48 -3.35 -14.70
N ALA A 161 -1.01 -2.66 -15.73
CA ALA A 161 -1.78 -2.47 -16.96
C ALA A 161 -1.98 -3.79 -17.73
N THR A 162 -0.99 -4.68 -17.73
CA THR A 162 -1.11 -6.01 -18.34
C THR A 162 -2.13 -6.87 -17.61
N VAL A 163 -2.04 -6.96 -16.28
CA VAL A 163 -2.90 -7.83 -15.45
C VAL A 163 -4.35 -7.35 -15.49
N THR A 164 -4.60 -6.04 -15.41
CA THR A 164 -5.97 -5.50 -15.50
C THR A 164 -6.62 -5.69 -16.86
N GLN A 165 -5.85 -5.89 -17.93
CA GLN A 165 -6.38 -6.18 -19.28
C GLN A 165 -6.64 -7.67 -19.51
N LYS A 166 -6.09 -8.56 -18.67
CA LYS A 166 -6.38 -9.99 -18.72
C LYS A 166 -7.70 -10.21 -17.99
N GLU A 167 -8.79 -10.34 -18.74
CA GLU A 167 -10.05 -10.79 -18.15
C GLU A 167 -9.83 -12.17 -17.51
N PRO A 168 -10.35 -12.41 -16.29
CA PRO A 168 -10.38 -13.74 -15.71
C PRO A 168 -11.08 -14.67 -16.69
N ALA A 169 -10.40 -15.69 -17.21
CA ALA A 169 -11.08 -16.68 -18.04
C ALA A 169 -12.18 -17.35 -17.20
N ALA A 170 -13.37 -17.50 -17.77
CA ALA A 170 -14.52 -18.11 -17.10
C ALA A 170 -14.21 -19.52 -16.57
N ASP A 171 -13.34 -20.27 -17.27
CA ASP A 171 -12.90 -21.61 -16.87
C ASP A 171 -11.95 -21.58 -15.65
N SER A 172 -11.22 -20.49 -15.44
CA SER A 172 -10.31 -20.33 -14.29
C SER A 172 -11.05 -20.13 -12.97
N MET A 173 -12.36 -19.82 -12.99
CA MET A 173 -13.16 -19.74 -11.76
C MET A 173 -13.40 -21.10 -11.12
N ALA A 174 -13.32 -22.19 -11.89
CA ALA A 174 -13.51 -23.56 -11.41
C ALA A 174 -12.23 -24.19 -10.82
N GLU A 175 -11.04 -23.66 -11.15
CA GLU A 175 -9.74 -24.25 -10.76
C GLU A 175 -9.19 -23.75 -9.42
N PHE A 176 -9.68 -22.63 -8.87
CA PHE A 176 -9.30 -22.15 -7.53
C PHE A 176 -10.20 -22.74 -6.44
N SER A 177 -10.07 -24.04 -6.20
CA SER A 177 -10.81 -24.76 -5.15
C SER A 177 -10.54 -24.25 -3.73
N GLN A 178 -9.58 -23.33 -3.50
CA GLN A 178 -9.20 -22.83 -2.17
C GLN A 178 -8.74 -21.35 -2.19
N PRO A 179 -9.66 -20.38 -2.37
CA PRO A 179 -9.32 -18.94 -2.41
C PRO A 179 -8.67 -18.42 -1.11
N GLU A 180 -8.95 -19.06 0.03
CA GLU A 180 -8.33 -18.76 1.33
C GLU A 180 -6.82 -19.09 1.33
N GLN A 181 -6.44 -20.26 0.82
CA GLN A 181 -5.05 -20.72 0.84
C GLN A 181 -4.16 -19.80 0.00
N VAL A 182 -4.67 -19.32 -1.13
CA VAL A 182 -3.99 -18.33 -1.98
C VAL A 182 -3.66 -17.05 -1.20
N LEU A 183 -4.61 -16.52 -0.41
CA LEU A 183 -4.37 -15.34 0.42
C LEU A 183 -3.31 -15.59 1.49
N ILE A 184 -3.41 -16.73 2.18
CA ILE A 184 -2.45 -17.11 3.21
C ILE A 184 -1.04 -17.19 2.63
N ASP A 185 -0.86 -17.88 1.52
CA ASP A 185 0.45 -18.06 0.88
C ASP A 185 1.01 -16.73 0.37
N SER A 186 0.16 -15.90 -0.23
CA SER A 186 0.52 -14.57 -0.73
C SER A 186 0.96 -13.63 0.41
N TRP A 187 0.24 -13.62 1.54
CA TRP A 187 0.62 -12.82 2.70
C TRP A 187 1.81 -13.37 3.48
N GLN A 188 2.04 -14.69 3.45
CA GLN A 188 3.29 -15.26 3.95
C GLN A 188 4.49 -14.77 3.14
N ARG A 189 4.39 -14.71 1.81
CA ARG A 189 5.43 -14.12 0.94
C ARG A 189 5.61 -12.64 1.24
N LEU A 190 4.51 -11.89 1.33
CA LEU A 190 4.54 -10.46 1.69
C LEU A 190 5.30 -10.22 3.00
N ARG A 191 5.03 -11.02 4.03
CA ARG A 191 5.73 -10.94 5.32
C ARG A 191 7.24 -11.18 5.18
N ARG A 192 7.68 -12.11 4.33
CA ARG A 192 9.11 -12.41 4.12
C ARG A 192 9.88 -11.25 3.51
N VAL A 193 9.23 -10.45 2.67
CA VAL A 193 9.85 -9.28 2.01
C VAL A 193 9.61 -7.97 2.77
N THR A 194 8.80 -7.98 3.83
CA THR A 194 8.49 -6.79 4.62
C THR A 194 9.62 -6.50 5.61
N GLU A 195 10.34 -5.40 5.39
CA GLU A 195 11.36 -4.90 6.31
C GLU A 195 10.73 -4.12 7.48
N PRO A 196 11.32 -4.13 8.69
CA PRO A 196 10.83 -3.34 9.82
C PRO A 196 10.68 -1.86 9.50
N GLY A 197 9.52 -1.29 9.82
CA GLY A 197 9.19 0.12 9.59
C GLY A 197 8.76 0.47 8.17
N THR A 198 8.58 -0.54 7.31
CA THR A 198 7.81 -0.43 6.06
C THR A 198 6.35 -0.12 6.37
N GLN A 199 5.72 0.68 5.52
CA GLN A 199 4.27 0.81 5.50
C GLN A 199 3.70 -0.12 4.45
N VAL A 200 2.87 -1.08 4.88
CA VAL A 200 2.29 -2.11 4.01
C VAL A 200 0.85 -1.72 3.73
N PHE A 201 0.50 -1.59 2.45
CA PHE A 201 -0.88 -1.40 2.01
C PHE A 201 -1.41 -2.70 1.44
N VAL A 202 -2.52 -3.21 1.97
CA VAL A 202 -3.23 -4.36 1.42
C VAL A 202 -4.52 -3.84 0.79
N ILE A 203 -4.62 -3.95 -0.53
CA ILE A 203 -5.72 -3.41 -1.33
C ILE A 203 -6.53 -4.58 -1.88
N SER A 204 -7.77 -4.74 -1.42
CA SER A 204 -8.62 -5.89 -1.75
C SER A 204 -10.09 -5.61 -1.42
N ASP A 205 -11.00 -6.45 -1.89
CA ASP A 205 -12.37 -6.53 -1.38
C ASP A 205 -12.50 -7.41 -0.13
N PHE A 206 -11.40 -8.05 0.30
CA PHE A 206 -11.29 -8.88 1.51
C PHE A 206 -12.28 -10.06 1.55
N ARG A 207 -12.67 -10.58 0.39
CA ARG A 207 -13.46 -11.82 0.31
C ARG A 207 -12.62 -13.05 0.67
N ALA A 208 -13.30 -14.08 1.19
CA ALA A 208 -12.70 -15.36 1.62
C ALA A 208 -11.65 -15.22 2.73
N LEU A 209 -11.88 -14.30 3.67
CA LEU A 209 -11.08 -14.18 4.89
C LEU A 209 -11.41 -15.31 5.88
N SER A 210 -10.37 -15.84 6.53
CA SER A 210 -10.46 -16.77 7.65
C SER A 210 -9.61 -16.29 8.82
N ASP A 211 -9.75 -16.92 9.99
CA ASP A 211 -8.91 -16.65 11.16
C ASP A 211 -7.41 -16.86 10.87
N LYS A 212 -7.09 -17.83 10.00
CA LYS A 212 -5.71 -18.10 9.57
C LYS A 212 -5.19 -16.97 8.70
N ALA A 213 -5.99 -16.48 7.77
CA ALA A 213 -5.64 -15.34 6.92
C ALA A 213 -5.46 -14.07 7.76
N PHE A 214 -6.37 -13.81 8.70
CA PHE A 214 -6.28 -12.67 9.62
C PHE A 214 -5.01 -12.73 10.49
N SER A 215 -4.64 -13.93 10.94
CA SER A 215 -3.40 -14.14 11.69
C SER A 215 -2.15 -13.73 10.89
N GLN A 216 -2.13 -13.91 9.56
CA GLN A 216 -1.02 -13.44 8.71
C GLN A 216 -0.93 -11.91 8.70
N LEU A 217 -2.06 -11.21 8.53
CA LEU A 217 -2.11 -9.74 8.58
C LEU A 217 -1.66 -9.21 9.95
N ALA A 218 -2.11 -9.85 11.03
CA ALA A 218 -1.68 -9.50 12.38
C ALA A 218 -0.17 -9.65 12.56
N MET A 219 0.44 -10.70 12.00
CA MET A 219 1.89 -10.89 12.02
C MET A 219 2.64 -9.85 11.20
N ILE A 220 2.13 -9.46 10.03
CA ILE A 220 2.72 -8.37 9.21
C ILE A 220 2.70 -7.05 10.00
N ASN A 221 1.61 -6.75 10.70
CA ASN A 221 1.47 -5.52 11.48
C ASN A 221 2.40 -5.45 12.71
N ARG A 222 3.05 -6.56 13.12
CA ARG A 222 4.02 -6.53 14.23
C ARG A 222 5.32 -5.82 13.87
N SER A 223 5.76 -5.94 12.62
CA SER A 223 7.02 -5.35 12.14
C SER A 223 6.81 -4.15 11.21
N SER A 224 5.59 -3.91 10.75
CA SER A 224 5.26 -2.87 9.77
C SER A 224 4.04 -2.06 10.21
N GLN A 225 3.79 -0.95 9.53
CA GLN A 225 2.50 -0.26 9.66
C GLN A 225 1.55 -0.78 8.59
N LEU A 226 0.59 -1.61 8.98
CA LEU A 226 -0.40 -2.16 8.05
C LEU A 226 -1.54 -1.16 7.81
N VAL A 227 -1.92 -0.98 6.55
CA VAL A 227 -3.10 -0.24 6.12
C VAL A 227 -3.92 -1.15 5.21
N LEU A 228 -5.17 -1.39 5.58
CA LEU A 228 -6.13 -2.14 4.78
C LEU A 228 -6.97 -1.15 3.97
N VAL A 229 -6.98 -1.29 2.65
CA VAL A 229 -7.78 -0.49 1.73
C VAL A 229 -8.83 -1.40 1.14
N SER A 230 -10.06 -1.28 1.65
CA SER A 230 -11.20 -2.07 1.18
C SER A 230 -11.82 -1.41 -0.05
N ILE A 231 -11.92 -2.16 -1.14
CA ILE A 231 -12.59 -1.73 -2.36
C ILE A 231 -13.89 -2.51 -2.45
N ARG A 232 -15.00 -1.79 -2.45
CA ARG A 232 -16.35 -2.36 -2.49
C ARG A 232 -17.15 -1.71 -3.60
N ASP A 233 -18.05 -2.50 -4.18
CA ASP A 233 -19.06 -1.98 -5.08
C ASP A 233 -20.37 -1.73 -4.31
N PRO A 234 -21.13 -0.64 -4.59
CA PRO A 234 -22.39 -0.36 -3.88
C PRO A 234 -23.40 -1.51 -3.89
N PHE A 235 -23.38 -2.35 -4.94
CA PHE A 235 -24.24 -3.52 -5.05
C PHE A 235 -23.91 -4.61 -4.02
N GLU A 236 -22.68 -4.65 -3.50
CA GLU A 236 -22.27 -5.58 -2.45
C GLU A 236 -22.80 -5.16 -1.07
N ASP A 237 -23.04 -3.86 -0.86
CA ASP A 237 -23.55 -3.31 0.40
C ASP A 237 -25.10 -3.31 0.43
N GLN A 238 -25.75 -3.06 -0.71
CA GLN A 238 -27.20 -3.01 -0.84
C GLN A 238 -27.65 -3.72 -2.12
N LEU A 239 -28.13 -4.95 -1.97
CA LEU A 239 -28.81 -5.64 -3.06
C LEU A 239 -30.09 -4.87 -3.43
N PRO A 240 -30.35 -4.60 -4.72
CA PRO A 240 -31.60 -3.98 -5.16
C PRO A 240 -32.78 -4.82 -4.69
N ALA A 241 -33.87 -4.16 -4.31
CA ALA A 241 -35.10 -4.82 -3.89
C ALA A 241 -35.87 -5.51 -5.04
N GLU A 242 -35.33 -5.49 -6.27
CA GLU A 242 -35.94 -6.13 -7.43
C GLU A 242 -35.89 -7.66 -7.29
N GLU A 243 -37.03 -8.32 -7.48
CA GLU A 243 -37.19 -9.78 -7.34
C GLU A 243 -36.48 -10.59 -8.44
N ARG A 244 -35.97 -9.93 -9.50
CA ARG A 244 -35.27 -10.56 -10.61
C ARG A 244 -34.11 -9.71 -11.12
N LEU A 245 -32.90 -10.15 -10.84
CA LEU A 245 -31.67 -9.51 -11.29
C LEU A 245 -31.05 -10.33 -12.43
N ARG A 246 -30.75 -9.68 -13.54
CA ARG A 246 -29.98 -10.29 -14.63
C ARG A 246 -28.49 -10.11 -14.35
N LEU A 247 -27.80 -11.19 -14.01
CA LEU A 247 -26.36 -11.22 -13.94
C LEU A 247 -25.78 -11.71 -15.26
N THR A 248 -24.64 -11.17 -15.67
CA THR A 248 -23.91 -11.64 -16.86
C THR A 248 -22.41 -11.60 -16.62
N ASP A 249 -21.72 -12.59 -17.16
CA ASP A 249 -20.25 -12.65 -17.23
C ASP A 249 -19.74 -12.18 -18.62
N GLY A 250 -20.60 -11.54 -19.42
CA GLY A 250 -20.32 -11.13 -20.80
C GLY A 250 -20.59 -12.21 -21.86
N SER A 251 -20.64 -13.48 -21.47
CA SER A 251 -20.90 -14.62 -22.38
C SER A 251 -22.23 -15.32 -22.10
N LYS A 252 -22.59 -15.43 -20.83
CA LYS A 252 -23.80 -16.06 -20.31
C LYS A 252 -24.54 -15.03 -19.46
N SER A 253 -25.86 -15.16 -19.41
CA SER A 253 -26.68 -14.36 -18.50
C SER A 253 -27.65 -15.24 -17.73
N LEU A 254 -27.77 -14.99 -16.44
CA LEU A 254 -28.62 -15.72 -15.52
C LEU A 254 -29.55 -14.74 -14.80
N TRP A 255 -30.79 -15.17 -14.56
CA TRP A 255 -31.76 -14.45 -13.76
C TRP A 255 -31.75 -15.04 -12.35
N ILE A 256 -31.46 -14.23 -11.35
CA ILE A 256 -31.57 -14.58 -9.92
C ILE A 256 -32.74 -13.84 -9.34
#